data_AF-A0A4V1TED4-F1
#
_entry.id   AF-A0A4V1TED4-F1
#
_cell.length_a   1.000
_cell.length_b   1.000
_cell.length_c   1.000
_cell.angle_alpha   90.00
_cell.angle_beta   90.00
_cell.angle_gamma   90.00
#
_symmetry.space_group_name_H-M   'P 1'
#
loop_
_entity.id
_entity.type
_entity.pdbx_description
1 polymer ?
#
loop_
_entity_poly.entity_id
_entity_poly.type
_entity_poly.pdbx_seq_one_letter_code
_entity_poly.pdbx_strand_id
1 'polypeptide(L)'
;MLVVSGDREALALSEALVQYMSTAGAFFRQPPAVAQSTVQACLETADFATCARPAIPRPGHWSEAHHVIIQASRKGPSGLAWTCVGSGTHRPATAEQNAEIQLQPAFFGRDEERSSQLRAAMYCIQSAAAESVAP
;
A
#
# COMPACT_ATOMS: atom_id res chain seq x y z
N MET A 1 0.52 -6.40 -6.54
CA MET A 1 0.11 -5.62 -5.35
C MET A 1 -1.33 -5.94 -5.02
N LEU A 2 -1.65 -6.06 -3.73
CA LEU A 2 -2.99 -6.33 -3.23
C LEU A 2 -3.45 -5.17 -2.33
N VAL A 3 -4.67 -4.68 -2.54
CA VAL A 3 -5.31 -3.71 -1.64
C VAL A 3 -6.38 -4.45 -0.85
N VAL A 4 -6.43 -4.23 0.47
CA VAL A 4 -7.42 -4.82 1.36
C VAL A 4 -8.03 -3.76 2.27
N SER A 5 -9.30 -3.92 2.61
CA SER A 5 -9.98 -3.04 3.54
C SER A 5 -11.21 -3.72 4.15
N GLY A 6 -11.57 -3.32 5.38
CA GLY A 6 -12.89 -3.60 5.96
C GLY A 6 -13.98 -2.66 5.41
N ASP A 7 -13.60 -1.58 4.71
CA ASP A 7 -14.48 -0.59 4.13
C ASP A 7 -14.45 -0.69 2.60
N ARG A 8 -15.62 -0.93 1.99
CA ARG A 8 -15.75 -1.10 0.53
C ARG A 8 -15.43 0.18 -0.24
N GLU A 9 -15.75 1.35 0.31
CA GLU A 9 -15.46 2.63 -0.32
C GLU A 9 -13.95 2.90 -0.26
N ALA A 10 -13.32 2.66 0.90
CA ALA A 10 -11.87 2.78 1.04
C ALA A 10 -11.13 1.86 0.07
N LEU A 11 -11.60 0.61 -0.07
CA LEU A 11 -11.05 -0.35 -1.02
C LEU A 11 -11.11 0.19 -2.45
N ALA A 12 -12.30 0.54 -2.93
CA ALA A 12 -12.50 0.99 -4.30
C ALA A 12 -11.68 2.25 -4.64
N LEU A 13 -11.66 3.23 -3.72
CA LEU A 13 -10.89 4.47 -3.90
C LEU A 13 -9.39 4.20 -3.90
N SER A 14 -8.92 3.30 -3.03
CA SER A 14 -7.50 2.95 -2.95
C SER A 14 -7.05 2.16 -4.18
N GLU A 15 -7.86 1.22 -4.66
CA GLU A 15 -7.60 0.50 -5.91
C GLU A 15 -7.56 1.43 -7.12
N ALA A 16 -8.47 2.40 -7.19
CA ALA A 16 -8.46 3.42 -8.24
C ALA A 16 -7.19 4.28 -8.19
N LEU A 17 -6.75 4.69 -6.99
CA LEU A 17 -5.54 5.47 -6.82
C LEU A 17 -4.28 4.66 -7.19
N VAL A 18 -4.18 3.40 -6.76
CA VAL A 18 -3.10 2.48 -7.15
C VAL A 18 -3.08 2.29 -8.67
N GLN A 19 -4.25 2.09 -9.28
CA GLN A 19 -4.37 1.94 -10.72
C GLN A 19 -3.88 3.19 -11.46
N TYR A 20 -4.34 4.37 -11.04
CA TYR A 20 -3.91 5.66 -11.58
C TYR A 20 -2.38 5.81 -11.54
N MET A 21 -1.76 5.58 -10.37
CA MET A 21 -0.31 5.68 -10.20
C MET A 21 0.45 4.66 -11.07
N SER A 22 -0.07 3.43 -11.18
CA SER A 22 0.56 2.41 -12.03
C SER A 22 0.47 2.78 -13.51
N THR A 23 -0.67 3.29 -13.98
CA THR A 23 -0.81 3.77 -15.37
C THR A 23 0.07 4.99 -15.68
N ALA A 24 0.39 5.79 -14.67
CA ALA A 24 1.32 6.91 -14.77
C ALA A 24 2.80 6.48 -14.69
N GLY A 25 3.09 5.17 -14.57
CA GLY A 25 4.44 4.64 -14.55
C GLY A 25 5.17 4.74 -13.20
N ALA A 26 4.47 5.02 -12.10
CA ALA A 26 5.09 5.09 -10.78
C ALA A 26 5.61 3.73 -10.29
N PHE A 27 4.95 2.64 -10.70
CA PHE A 27 5.34 1.26 -10.39
C PHE A 27 4.62 0.26 -11.31
N PHE A 28 5.22 -0.93 -11.45
CA PHE A 28 4.62 -2.04 -12.19
C PHE A 28 3.63 -2.82 -11.32
N ARG A 29 2.45 -3.10 -11.87
CA ARG A 29 1.44 -3.93 -11.20
C ARG A 29 1.48 -5.34 -11.77
N GLN A 30 1.82 -6.30 -10.92
CA GLN A 30 1.62 -7.72 -11.19
C GLN A 30 0.41 -8.26 -10.41
N PRO A 31 -0.24 -9.33 -10.91
CA PRO A 31 -1.25 -10.06 -10.16
C PRO A 31 -0.76 -10.36 -8.73
N PRO A 32 -1.62 -10.21 -7.72
CA PRO A 32 -1.22 -10.50 -6.36
C PRO A 32 -0.90 -11.99 -6.22
N ALA A 33 0.26 -12.30 -5.66
CA ALA A 33 0.64 -13.68 -5.35
C ALA A 33 -0.08 -14.24 -4.10
N VAL A 34 -0.83 -13.38 -3.40
CA VAL A 34 -1.59 -13.68 -2.19
C VAL A 34 -3.06 -13.45 -2.46
N ALA A 35 -3.90 -14.42 -2.11
CA ALA A 35 -5.34 -14.24 -2.19
C ALA A 35 -5.81 -13.28 -1.08
N GLN A 36 -6.81 -12.44 -1.38
CA GLN A 36 -7.40 -11.56 -0.38
C GLN A 36 -7.92 -12.31 0.86
N SER A 37 -8.51 -13.48 0.66
CA SER A 37 -9.01 -14.33 1.74
C SER A 37 -7.93 -14.72 2.75
N THR A 38 -6.67 -14.84 2.32
CA THR A 38 -5.54 -15.19 3.19
C THR A 38 -5.23 -14.11 4.22
N VAL A 39 -5.46 -12.84 3.88
CA VAL A 39 -5.13 -11.69 4.74
C VAL A 39 -6.36 -10.99 5.32
N GLN A 40 -7.57 -11.45 4.97
CA GLN A 40 -8.82 -10.87 5.44
C GLN A 40 -8.92 -10.90 6.98
N ALA A 41 -8.50 -12.01 7.60
CA ALA A 41 -8.50 -12.14 9.07
C ALA A 41 -7.57 -11.13 9.77
N CYS A 42 -6.52 -10.65 9.08
CA CYS A 42 -5.60 -9.66 9.63
C CYS A 42 -6.21 -8.26 9.72
N LEU A 43 -7.34 -7.98 9.05
CA LEU A 43 -8.00 -6.68 9.14
C LEU A 43 -8.61 -6.42 10.53
N GLU A 44 -8.81 -7.46 11.33
CA GLU A 44 -9.37 -7.37 12.68
C GLU A 44 -8.27 -7.26 13.75
N THR A 45 -7.00 -7.40 13.37
CA THR A 45 -5.89 -7.33 14.32
C THR A 45 -5.43 -5.90 14.54
N ALA A 46 -5.00 -5.59 15.77
CA ALA A 46 -4.44 -4.28 16.10
C ALA A 46 -3.13 -3.99 15.34
N ASP A 47 -2.37 -5.04 14.99
CA ASP A 47 -1.16 -4.97 14.18
C ASP A 47 -1.35 -5.76 12.89
N PHE A 48 -1.93 -5.08 11.89
CA PHE A 48 -2.13 -5.64 10.55
C PHE A 48 -0.80 -6.06 9.91
N ALA A 49 0.24 -5.23 10.05
CA ALA A 49 1.52 -5.44 9.40
C ALA A 49 2.21 -6.71 9.89
N THR A 50 2.19 -6.97 11.20
CA THR A 50 2.72 -8.22 11.77
C THR A 50 1.90 -9.43 11.34
N CYS A 51 0.57 -9.31 11.25
CA CYS A 51 -0.29 -10.43 10.84
C CYS A 51 -0.17 -10.78 9.36
N ALA A 52 -0.15 -9.79 8.46
CA ALA A 52 -0.22 -10.02 7.01
C ALA A 52 1.12 -10.40 6.39
N ARG A 53 2.25 -9.95 6.99
CA ARG A 53 3.60 -10.12 6.45
C ARG A 53 3.99 -11.58 6.14
N PRO A 54 3.68 -12.60 6.98
CA PRO A 54 3.97 -14.00 6.66
C PRO A 54 3.27 -14.52 5.40
N ALA A 55 2.14 -13.90 4.99
CA ALA A 55 1.44 -14.30 3.78
C ALA A 55 2.11 -13.77 2.51
N ILE A 56 3.00 -12.77 2.62
CA ILE A 56 3.64 -12.12 1.47
C ILE A 56 4.85 -12.96 1.03
N PRO A 57 4.85 -13.52 -0.19
CA PRO A 57 5.97 -14.31 -0.67
C PRO A 57 7.21 -13.43 -0.80
N ARG A 58 8.34 -13.96 -0.32
CA ARG A 58 9.64 -13.31 -0.51
C ARG A 58 10.11 -13.55 -1.94
N PRO A 59 10.72 -12.54 -2.58
CA PRO A 59 11.36 -12.76 -3.87
C PRO A 59 12.50 -13.76 -3.70
N GLY A 60 12.56 -14.78 -4.57
CA GLY A 60 13.68 -15.73 -4.63
C GLY A 60 14.92 -15.12 -5.28
N HIS A 61 14.73 -14.07 -6.08
CA HIS A 61 15.78 -13.40 -6.84
C HIS A 61 15.57 -11.88 -6.87
N TRP A 62 16.65 -11.11 -7.04
CA TRP A 62 16.60 -9.63 -7.10
C TRP A 62 15.82 -9.08 -8.30
N SER A 63 15.57 -9.90 -9.32
CA SER A 63 14.79 -9.55 -10.51
C SER A 63 13.29 -9.85 -10.36
N GLU A 64 12.87 -10.52 -9.28
CA GLU A 64 11.46 -10.79 -9.02
C GLU A 64 10.76 -9.54 -8.45
N ALA A 65 9.49 -9.36 -8.81
CA ALA A 65 8.73 -8.22 -8.32
C ALA A 65 8.49 -8.33 -6.80
N HIS A 66 8.74 -7.24 -6.09
CA HIS A 66 8.42 -7.16 -4.67
C HIS A 66 6.91 -7.06 -4.46
N HIS A 67 6.36 -7.99 -3.69
CA HIS A 67 4.93 -8.02 -3.40
C HIS A 67 4.60 -7.10 -2.22
N VAL A 68 3.64 -6.21 -2.44
CA VAL A 68 3.13 -5.27 -1.43
C VAL A 68 1.65 -5.53 -1.18
N ILE A 69 1.27 -5.52 0.10
CA ILE A 69 -0.12 -5.46 0.56
C ILE A 69 -0.38 -4.08 1.16
N ILE A 70 -1.49 -3.46 0.77
CA ILE A 70 -1.94 -2.17 1.29
C ILE A 70 -3.23 -2.39 2.07
N GLN A 71 -3.22 -2.14 3.38
CA GLN A 71 -4.44 -2.03 4.16
C GLN A 71 -4.95 -0.58 4.11
N ALA A 72 -6.14 -0.41 3.56
CA ALA A 72 -6.78 0.89 3.43
C ALA A 72 -7.88 1.07 4.48
N SER A 73 -8.02 2.28 4.99
CA SER A 73 -9.17 2.70 5.80
C SER A 73 -9.53 4.16 5.50
N ARG A 74 -10.76 4.55 5.83
CA ARG A 74 -11.22 5.94 5.69
C ARG A 74 -10.63 6.81 6.79
N LYS A 75 -10.21 8.01 6.42
CA LYS A 75 -9.86 9.10 7.32
C LYS A 75 -10.72 10.32 7.01
N GLY A 76 -11.98 10.29 7.44
CA GLY A 76 -12.97 11.32 7.13
C GLY A 76 -13.56 11.21 5.70
N PRO A 77 -14.20 12.27 5.17
CA PRO A 77 -14.98 12.20 3.94
C PRO A 77 -14.15 11.97 2.66
N SER A 78 -12.94 12.53 2.63
CA SER A 78 -12.05 12.49 1.47
C SER A 78 -10.67 11.94 1.79
N GLY A 79 -10.44 11.46 3.01
CA GLY A 79 -9.14 10.94 3.42
C GLY A 79 -9.10 9.42 3.35
N LEU A 80 -7.94 8.90 2.95
CA LEU A 80 -7.55 7.51 3.10
C LEU A 80 -6.35 7.45 4.06
N ALA A 81 -6.33 6.41 4.87
CA ALA A 81 -5.14 5.97 5.59
C ALA A 81 -4.71 4.62 5.02
N TRP A 82 -3.45 4.53 4.64
CA TRP A 82 -2.83 3.31 4.10
C TRP A 82 -1.76 2.81 5.06
N THR A 83 -1.75 1.49 5.27
CA THR A 83 -0.62 0.76 5.83
C THR A 83 -0.05 -0.15 4.73
N CYS A 84 1.18 0.11 4.29
CA CYS A 84 1.85 -0.68 3.26
C CYS A 84 2.82 -1.68 3.90
N VAL A 85 2.76 -2.93 3.45
CA VAL A 85 3.53 -4.05 4.04
C VAL A 85 4.19 -4.84 2.93
N GLY A 86 5.49 -5.10 3.08
CA GLY A 86 6.28 -5.96 2.22
C GLY A 86 6.67 -7.28 2.88
N SER A 87 7.44 -8.09 2.16
CA SER A 87 7.85 -9.44 2.59
C SER A 87 9.08 -9.46 3.51
N GLY A 88 9.73 -8.30 3.71
CA GLY A 88 10.96 -8.20 4.48
C GLY A 88 10.78 -8.52 5.96
N THR A 89 11.87 -8.79 6.67
CA THR A 89 11.88 -8.92 8.13
C THR A 89 12.38 -7.69 8.84
N HIS A 90 12.99 -6.76 8.11
CA HIS A 90 13.26 -5.44 8.64
C HIS A 90 11.95 -4.68 8.79
N ARG A 91 11.79 -4.10 9.99
CA ARG A 91 10.71 -3.18 10.31
C ARG A 91 11.19 -1.81 9.83
N PRO A 92 10.75 -1.28 8.67
CA PRO A 92 11.01 0.11 8.34
C PRO A 92 10.37 1.00 9.41
N ALA A 93 10.79 2.26 9.45
CA ALA A 93 10.18 3.21 10.37
C ALA A 93 8.67 3.21 10.11
N THR A 94 7.86 3.10 11.17
CA THR A 94 6.39 3.06 11.05
C THR A 94 5.84 4.27 10.29
N ALA A 95 6.52 5.42 10.35
CA ALA A 95 6.18 6.61 9.57
C ALA A 95 6.28 6.41 8.05
N GLU A 96 7.12 5.49 7.58
CA GLU A 96 7.33 5.20 6.15
C GLU A 96 6.35 4.13 5.63
N GLN A 97 5.76 3.33 6.52
CA GLN A 97 4.75 2.31 6.18
C GLN A 97 3.34 2.89 6.12
N ASN A 98 3.13 4.08 6.68
CA ASN A 98 1.82 4.68 6.79
C ASN A 98 1.73 5.91 5.89
N ALA A 99 0.66 6.00 5.11
CA ALA A 99 0.34 7.19 4.34
C ALA A 99 -1.05 7.71 4.69
N GLU A 100 -1.16 9.03 4.81
CA GLU A 100 -2.42 9.73 4.88
C GLU A 100 -2.62 10.51 3.59
N ILE A 101 -3.71 10.21 2.89
CA ILE A 101 -3.94 10.69 1.54
C ILE A 101 -5.27 11.42 1.54
N GLN A 102 -5.24 12.70 1.22
CA GLN A 102 -6.43 13.49 0.96
C GLN A 102 -6.76 13.42 -0.53
N LEU A 103 -7.83 12.73 -0.88
CA LEU A 103 -8.22 12.46 -2.26
C LEU A 103 -8.56 13.72 -3.05
N GLN A 104 -9.21 14.69 -2.42
CA GLN A 104 -9.54 15.95 -3.09
C GLN A 104 -8.27 16.66 -3.59
N PRO A 105 -7.26 16.94 -2.75
CA PRO A 105 -6.02 17.54 -3.25
C PRO A 105 -5.20 16.58 -4.13
N ALA A 106 -5.29 15.27 -3.91
CA ALA A 106 -4.60 14.27 -4.75
C ALA A 106 -5.08 14.23 -6.21
N PHE A 107 -6.31 14.66 -6.49
CA PHE A 107 -6.86 14.70 -7.86
C PHE A 107 -7.12 16.11 -8.37
N PHE A 108 -7.65 16.99 -7.53
CA PHE A 108 -8.15 18.31 -7.90
C PHE A 108 -7.40 19.47 -7.22
N GLY A 109 -6.38 19.17 -6.41
CA GLY A 109 -5.55 20.17 -5.76
C GLY A 109 -4.60 20.87 -6.74
N ARG A 110 -3.91 21.90 -6.23
CA ARG A 110 -2.81 22.55 -6.95
C ARG A 110 -1.68 21.55 -7.17
N ASP A 111 -0.82 21.77 -8.17
CA ASP A 111 0.20 20.79 -8.56
C ASP A 111 1.13 20.37 -7.42
N GLU A 112 1.46 21.29 -6.51
CA GLU A 112 2.27 21.02 -5.32
C GLU A 112 1.54 20.10 -4.32
N GLU A 113 0.28 20.41 -4.01
CA GLU A 113 -0.57 19.61 -3.12
C GLU A 113 -0.82 18.21 -3.72
N ARG A 114 -1.16 18.17 -5.02
CA ARG A 114 -1.34 16.93 -5.77
C ARG A 114 -0.10 16.06 -5.69
N SER A 115 1.06 16.64 -6.00
CA SER A 115 2.35 15.94 -5.97
C SER A 115 2.68 15.44 -4.58
N SER A 116 2.41 16.23 -3.54
CA SER A 116 2.65 15.86 -2.14
C SER A 116 1.82 14.63 -1.75
N GLN A 117 0.51 14.63 -2.05
CA GLN A 117 -0.38 13.53 -1.72
C GLN A 117 -0.03 12.24 -2.47
N LEU A 118 0.27 12.35 -3.76
CA LEU A 118 0.70 11.20 -4.56
C LEU A 118 2.06 10.67 -4.09
N ARG A 119 3.01 11.54 -3.72
CA ARG A 119 4.29 11.11 -3.15
C ARG A 119 4.13 10.36 -1.84
N ALA A 120 3.24 10.79 -0.95
CA ALA A 120 2.96 10.06 0.28
C ALA A 120 2.51 8.61 -0.01
N ALA A 121 1.57 8.45 -0.94
CA ALA A 121 1.10 7.13 -1.38
C ALA A 121 2.23 6.28 -2.02
N MET A 122 3.04 6.89 -2.89
CA MET A 122 4.17 6.22 -3.54
C MET A 122 5.26 5.81 -2.54
N TYR A 123 5.59 6.66 -1.56
CA TYR A 123 6.60 6.35 -0.55
C TYR A 123 6.18 5.18 0.34
N CYS A 124 4.90 5.10 0.72
CA CYS A 124 4.36 3.95 1.45
C CYS A 124 4.60 2.64 0.68
N ILE A 125 4.27 2.64 -0.62
CA ILE A 125 4.47 1.47 -1.49
C ILE A 125 5.95 1.13 -1.66
N GLN A 126 6.80 2.13 -1.91
CA GLN A 126 8.22 1.95 -2.17
C GLN A 126 8.96 1.49 -0.90
N SER A 127 8.62 2.04 0.26
CA SER A 127 9.18 1.61 1.55
C SER A 127 8.83 0.14 1.81
N ALA A 128 7.57 -0.24 1.63
CA ALA A 128 7.14 -1.64 1.74
C ALA A 128 7.89 -2.57 0.75
N ALA A 129 8.06 -2.14 -0.51
CA ALA A 129 8.81 -2.91 -1.50
C ALA A 129 10.30 -3.04 -1.13
N ALA A 130 10.90 -1.99 -0.56
CA ALA A 130 12.31 -1.99 -0.14
C ALA A 130 12.58 -2.94 1.04
N GLU A 131 11.58 -3.23 1.88
CA GLU A 131 11.71 -4.26 2.93
C GLU A 131 12.18 -5.60 2.36
N SER A 132 11.71 -5.94 1.15
CA SER A 132 12.02 -7.20 0.48
C SER A 132 13.44 -7.30 -0.05
N VAL A 133 14.23 -6.22 0.01
CA VAL A 133 15.62 -6.13 -0.50
C VAL A 133 16.64 -6.04 0.63
N ALA A 134 16.22 -5.66 1.85
CA ALA A 134 17.12 -5.54 2.99
C ALA A 134 17.62 -6.94 3.44
N PRO A 135 18.95 -7.12 3.62
CA PRO A 135 19.57 -8.41 3.99
C PRO A 135 19.19 -8.90 5.40
#